data_AF-G5BTA7-F1
#
_entry.id   AF-G5BTA7-F1
#
_cell.length_a   1.000
_cell.length_b   1.000
_cell.length_c   1.000
_cell.angle_alpha   90.00
_cell.angle_beta   90.00
_cell.angle_gamma   90.00
#
_symmetry.space_group_name_H-M   'P 1'
#
loop_
_entity.id
_entity.type
_entity.pdbx_description
1 polymer ?
#
loop_
_entity_poly.entity_id
_entity_poly.type
_entity_poly.pdbx_seq_one_letter_code
_entity_poly.pdbx_strand_id
1 'polypeptide(L)'
;MAGAWKVLVLVLCLAGVSCAHRRHRLRYEDLVAKALRVYNEGQQGRPLFRLVETIPPPQLNSTTRFPLNFRIRETVCTSTPERLRQPQNCAFLEGGEERLCNGQFSRLGRRLSLTVSCDRDCGDLIRVSPGGAEVAEPAAAAEAEVPPAAKYLYEKAKYDIISNILRNF
;
A
#
# COMPACT_ATOMS: atom_id res chain seq x y z
N MET A 1 -14.37 -48.90 17.98
CA MET A 1 -15.13 -47.64 18.22
C MET A 1 -14.26 -46.38 18.32
N ALA A 2 -13.00 -46.45 18.81
CA ALA A 2 -12.12 -45.27 18.91
C ALA A 2 -11.64 -44.69 17.55
N GLY A 3 -11.51 -45.51 16.50
CA GLY A 3 -11.04 -45.06 15.18
C GLY A 3 -12.03 -44.13 14.46
N ALA A 4 -13.32 -44.49 14.46
CA ALA A 4 -14.37 -43.66 13.85
C ALA A 4 -14.51 -42.29 14.54
N TRP A 5 -14.38 -42.26 15.87
CA TRP A 5 -14.38 -41.00 16.63
C TRP A 5 -13.20 -40.09 16.27
N LYS A 6 -11.98 -40.65 16.16
CA LYS A 6 -10.79 -39.88 15.75
C LYS A 6 -10.93 -39.29 14.35
N VAL A 7 -11.48 -40.05 13.41
CA VAL A 7 -11.75 -39.58 12.04
C VAL A 7 -12.79 -38.46 12.04
N LEU A 8 -13.87 -38.61 12.80
CA LEU A 8 -14.92 -37.60 12.91
C LEU A 8 -14.39 -36.28 13.49
N VAL A 9 -13.56 -36.35 14.54
CA VAL A 9 -12.90 -35.17 15.12
C VAL A 9 -11.96 -34.50 14.10
N LEU A 10 -11.14 -35.27 13.38
CA LEU A 10 -10.25 -34.72 12.34
C LEU A 10 -11.00 -33.98 11.24
N VAL A 11 -12.10 -34.55 10.75
CA VAL A 11 -12.94 -33.93 9.71
C VAL A 11 -13.55 -32.63 10.22
N LEU A 12 -14.05 -32.59 11.46
CA LEU A 12 -14.60 -31.38 12.06
C LEU A 12 -13.53 -30.29 12.23
N CYS A 13 -12.32 -30.65 12.66
CA CYS A 13 -11.20 -29.71 12.76
C CYS A 13 -10.80 -29.13 11.38
N LEU A 14 -10.66 -29.97 10.37
CA LEU A 14 -10.31 -29.54 9.00
C LEU A 14 -11.39 -28.65 8.38
N ALA A 15 -12.66 -29.00 8.56
CA ALA A 15 -13.80 -28.19 8.12
C ALA A 15 -13.83 -26.83 8.83
N GLY A 16 -13.58 -26.81 10.14
CA GLY A 16 -13.50 -25.57 10.93
C GLY A 16 -12.40 -24.63 10.45
N VAL A 17 -11.19 -25.15 10.26
CA VAL A 17 -10.03 -24.38 9.76
C VAL A 17 -10.30 -23.84 8.35
N SER A 18 -10.87 -24.66 7.48
CA SER A 18 -11.21 -24.26 6.10
C SER A 18 -12.23 -23.13 6.06
N CYS A 19 -13.28 -23.21 6.87
CA CYS A 19 -14.30 -22.17 6.98
C CYS A 19 -13.74 -20.86 7.53
N ALA A 20 -12.93 -20.93 8.59
CA ALA A 20 -12.28 -19.76 9.17
C ALA A 20 -11.36 -19.08 8.15
N HIS A 21 -10.57 -19.86 7.42
CA HIS A 21 -9.65 -19.36 6.39
C HIS A 21 -10.41 -18.66 5.24
N ARG A 22 -11.51 -19.24 4.74
CA ARG A 22 -12.34 -18.59 3.71
C ARG A 22 -12.92 -17.26 4.17
N ARG A 23 -13.53 -17.22 5.37
CA ARG A 23 -14.08 -15.98 5.93
C ARG A 23 -13.00 -14.90 6.09
N HIS A 24 -11.82 -15.31 6.53
CA HIS A 24 -10.67 -14.42 6.69
C HIS A 24 -10.21 -13.85 5.35
N ARG A 25 -10.12 -14.69 4.32
CA ARG A 25 -9.75 -14.27 2.97
C ARG A 25 -10.76 -13.27 2.38
N LEU A 26 -12.06 -13.55 2.49
CA LEU A 26 -13.10 -12.63 2.03
C LEU A 26 -12.98 -11.25 2.72
N ARG A 27 -12.78 -11.25 4.05
CA ARG A 27 -12.56 -10.01 4.80
C ARG A 27 -11.31 -9.25 4.34
N TYR A 28 -10.23 -9.95 4.00
CA TYR A 28 -9.01 -9.33 3.49
C TYR A 28 -9.24 -8.70 2.12
N GLU A 29 -9.90 -9.43 1.21
CA GLU A 29 -10.25 -8.95 -0.13
C GLU A 29 -11.14 -7.69 -0.07
N ASP A 30 -12.12 -7.64 0.85
CA ASP A 30 -12.96 -6.45 1.07
C ASP A 30 -12.14 -5.22 1.51
N LEU A 31 -11.13 -5.42 2.37
CA LEU A 31 -10.25 -4.34 2.82
C LEU A 31 -9.34 -3.84 1.70
N VAL A 32 -8.81 -4.75 0.88
CA VAL A 32 -8.02 -4.40 -0.31
C VAL A 32 -8.88 -3.64 -1.32
N ALA A 33 -10.11 -4.10 -1.59
CA ALA A 33 -11.04 -3.42 -2.48
C ALA A 33 -11.34 -1.99 -1.99
N LYS A 34 -11.51 -1.81 -0.67
CA LYS A 34 -11.68 -0.49 -0.07
C LYS A 34 -10.43 0.38 -0.21
N ALA A 35 -9.24 -0.19 -0.01
CA ALA A 35 -7.97 0.53 -0.17
C ALA A 35 -7.75 1.00 -1.61
N LEU A 36 -7.98 0.12 -2.59
CA LEU A 36 -7.91 0.45 -4.01
C LEU A 36 -8.89 1.55 -4.41
N ARG A 37 -10.11 1.50 -3.86
CA ARG A 37 -11.11 2.55 -4.10
C ARG A 37 -10.64 3.91 -3.59
N VAL A 38 -10.17 3.98 -2.33
CA VAL A 38 -9.64 5.22 -1.74
C VAL A 38 -8.47 5.76 -2.56
N TYR A 39 -7.58 4.88 -3.01
CA TYR A 39 -6.45 5.24 -3.85
C TYR A 39 -6.89 5.88 -5.17
N ASN A 40 -7.80 5.24 -5.92
CA ASN A 40 -8.30 5.77 -7.19
C ASN A 40 -9.14 7.05 -7.02
N GLU A 41 -9.91 7.16 -5.93
CA GLU A 41 -10.66 8.39 -5.60
C GLU A 41 -9.72 9.59 -5.36
N GLY A 42 -8.54 9.37 -4.78
CA GLY A 42 -7.51 10.40 -4.58
C GLY A 42 -6.76 10.83 -5.85
N GLN A 43 -6.99 10.17 -6.99
CA GLN A 43 -6.28 10.42 -8.25
C GLN A 43 -7.20 10.96 -9.35
N GLN A 44 -8.27 11.70 -9.02
CA GLN A 44 -9.26 12.18 -10.00
C GLN A 44 -8.64 12.75 -11.29
N GLY A 45 -9.18 12.32 -12.43
CA GLY A 45 -8.68 12.69 -13.77
C GLY A 45 -7.40 11.97 -14.22
N ARG A 46 -6.80 11.09 -13.41
CA ARG A 46 -5.63 10.28 -13.78
C ARG A 46 -6.02 8.88 -14.23
N PRO A 47 -5.08 8.06 -14.73
CA PRO A 47 -5.35 6.67 -15.06
C PRO A 47 -5.90 5.90 -13.86
N LEU A 48 -6.95 5.13 -14.10
CA LEU A 48 -7.58 4.26 -13.10
C LEU A 48 -6.76 2.98 -12.97
N PHE A 49 -6.58 2.51 -11.74
CA PHE A 49 -5.88 1.26 -11.48
C PHE A 49 -6.86 0.16 -11.06
N ARG A 50 -6.56 -1.08 -11.43
CA ARG A 50 -7.32 -2.27 -11.03
C ARG A 50 -6.42 -3.28 -10.34
N LEU A 51 -7.00 -4.03 -9.40
CA LEU A 51 -6.32 -5.09 -8.66
C LEU A 51 -5.81 -6.18 -9.61
N VAL A 52 -4.54 -6.53 -9.49
CA VAL A 52 -3.91 -7.69 -10.15
C VAL A 52 -3.94 -8.88 -9.21
N GLU A 53 -3.36 -8.71 -8.02
CA GLU A 53 -3.26 -9.77 -7.02
C GLU A 53 -3.31 -9.21 -5.60
N THR A 54 -3.81 -10.05 -4.69
CA THR A 54 -3.74 -9.82 -3.25
C THR A 54 -2.58 -10.64 -2.68
N ILE A 55 -1.79 -10.01 -1.81
CA ILE A 55 -0.64 -10.66 -1.16
C ILE A 55 -0.93 -10.68 0.36
N PRO A 56 -1.83 -11.56 0.82
CA PRO A 56 -2.14 -11.64 2.25
C PRO A 56 -0.90 -12.11 3.02
N PRO A 57 -0.63 -11.54 4.21
CA PRO A 57 0.47 -12.03 5.04
C PRO A 57 0.16 -13.46 5.52
N PRO A 58 1.19 -14.25 5.84
CA PRO A 58 1.04 -15.66 6.21
C PRO A 58 0.17 -15.85 7.46
N GLN A 59 0.20 -14.88 8.38
CA GLN A 59 -0.64 -14.87 9.57
C GLN A 59 -1.11 -13.44 9.88
N LEU A 60 -2.43 -13.27 10.03
CA LEU A 60 -3.04 -12.02 10.47
C LEU A 60 -3.33 -12.15 11.97
N ASN A 61 -2.29 -11.93 12.78
CA ASN A 61 -2.32 -12.18 14.22
C ASN A 61 -3.05 -11.10 15.02
N SER A 62 -3.64 -10.11 14.35
CA SER A 62 -4.31 -8.99 15.00
C SER A 62 -5.74 -8.84 14.51
N THR A 63 -6.65 -8.70 15.47
CA THR A 63 -8.05 -8.37 15.23
C THR A 63 -8.29 -6.86 15.11
N THR A 64 -7.25 -6.06 15.37
CA THR A 64 -7.31 -4.59 15.43
C THR A 64 -6.48 -3.92 14.35
N ARG A 65 -5.41 -4.55 13.84
CA ARG A 65 -4.55 -4.03 12.77
C ARG A 65 -4.37 -5.08 11.68
N PHE A 66 -4.67 -4.70 10.45
CA PHE A 66 -4.70 -5.58 9.29
C PHE A 66 -3.80 -4.96 8.22
N PRO A 67 -2.54 -5.39 8.12
CA PRO A 67 -1.66 -4.94 7.05
C PRO A 67 -2.20 -5.44 5.71
N LEU A 68 -2.12 -4.60 4.69
CA LEU A 68 -2.59 -4.88 3.34
C LEU A 68 -1.40 -4.78 2.39
N ASN A 69 -1.16 -5.85 1.64
CA ASN A 69 -0.22 -5.85 0.51
C ASN A 69 -0.96 -6.38 -0.71
N PHE A 70 -0.86 -5.66 -1.83
CA PHE A 70 -1.55 -6.00 -3.07
C PHE A 70 -0.88 -5.30 -4.25
N ARG A 71 -1.04 -5.87 -5.44
CA ARG A 71 -0.57 -5.25 -6.69
C ARG A 71 -1.71 -4.70 -7.50
N ILE A 72 -1.48 -3.55 -8.10
CA ILE A 72 -2.44 -2.88 -8.96
C ILE A 72 -1.78 -2.59 -10.31
N ARG A 73 -2.59 -2.54 -11.36
CA ARG A 73 -2.11 -2.20 -12.69
C ARG A 73 -3.00 -1.18 -13.36
N GLU A 74 -2.37 -0.30 -14.11
CA GLU A 74 -3.02 0.74 -14.89
C GLU A 74 -4.02 0.16 -15.89
N THR A 75 -5.12 0.89 -16.07
CA THR A 75 -6.20 0.55 -17.00
C THR A 75 -6.30 1.60 -18.11
N VAL A 76 -7.03 1.25 -19.16
CA VAL A 76 -7.34 2.18 -20.26
C VAL A 76 -8.30 3.31 -19.86
N CYS A 77 -8.89 3.23 -18.67
CA CYS A 77 -9.85 4.22 -18.18
C CYS A 77 -9.17 5.31 -17.35
N THR A 78 -9.81 6.47 -17.27
CA THR A 78 -9.50 7.50 -16.29
C THR A 78 -10.44 7.42 -15.09
N SER A 79 -10.00 7.91 -13.93
CA SER A 79 -10.78 7.91 -12.70
C SER A 79 -11.86 9.01 -12.72
N THR A 80 -13.02 8.68 -13.30
CA THR A 80 -14.25 9.50 -13.26
C THR A 80 -15.24 8.95 -12.23
N PRO A 81 -16.20 9.76 -11.73
CA PRO A 81 -17.20 9.29 -10.76
C PRO A 81 -17.99 8.06 -11.22
N GLU A 82 -18.27 7.95 -12.52
CA GLU A 82 -18.95 6.80 -13.12
C GLU A 82 -18.05 5.57 -13.14
N ARG A 83 -16.80 5.72 -13.60
CA ARG A 83 -15.83 4.61 -13.70
C ARG A 83 -15.40 4.09 -12.33
N LEU A 84 -15.32 4.96 -11.32
CA LEU A 84 -15.02 4.56 -9.94
C LEU A 84 -16.09 3.63 -9.34
N ARG A 85 -17.33 3.64 -9.85
CA ARG A 85 -18.38 2.68 -9.44
C ARG A 85 -18.21 1.31 -10.09
N GLN A 86 -17.49 1.22 -11.21
CA GLN A 86 -17.34 0.00 -12.00
C GLN A 86 -15.91 -0.18 -12.53
N PRO A 87 -14.88 -0.20 -11.66
CA PRO A 87 -13.48 -0.32 -12.08
C PRO A 87 -13.17 -1.65 -12.78
N GLN A 88 -13.96 -2.69 -12.55
CA GLN A 88 -13.85 -3.99 -13.21
C GLN A 88 -14.14 -3.96 -14.72
N ASN A 89 -14.88 -2.95 -15.19
CA ASN A 89 -15.22 -2.78 -16.61
C ASN A 89 -14.10 -2.08 -17.41
N CYS A 90 -12.97 -1.79 -16.76
CA CYS A 90 -11.81 -1.18 -17.36
C CYS A 90 -10.72 -2.24 -17.59
N ALA A 91 -10.45 -2.52 -18.86
CA ALA A 91 -9.37 -3.42 -19.25
C ALA A 91 -8.01 -2.85 -18.81
N PHE A 92 -7.08 -3.74 -18.50
CA PHE A 92 -5.70 -3.32 -18.25
C PHE A 92 -5.11 -2.68 -19.50
N LEU A 93 -4.30 -1.63 -19.29
CA LEU A 93 -3.54 -1.01 -20.36
C LEU A 93 -2.37 -1.94 -20.72
N GLU A 94 -2.17 -2.17 -22.02
CA GLU A 94 -1.02 -2.93 -22.52
C GLU A 94 0.28 -2.18 -22.18
N GLY A 95 1.23 -2.86 -21.55
CA GLY A 95 2.41 -2.20 -20.97
C GLY A 95 2.11 -1.22 -19.83
N GLY A 96 0.87 -1.15 -19.34
CA GLY A 96 0.46 -0.24 -18.27
C GLY A 96 1.20 -0.50 -16.96
N GLU A 97 1.45 0.58 -16.22
CA GLU A 97 2.25 0.58 -15.00
C GLU A 97 1.65 -0.36 -13.94
N GLU A 98 2.47 -1.26 -13.40
CA GLU A 98 2.16 -2.06 -12.21
C GLU A 98 2.74 -1.37 -10.98
N ARG A 99 2.04 -1.43 -9.86
CA ARG A 99 2.49 -0.87 -8.58
C ARG A 99 2.27 -1.87 -7.47
N LEU A 100 3.27 -1.99 -6.61
CA LEU A 100 3.13 -2.67 -5.32
C LEU A 100 2.58 -1.68 -4.29
N CYS A 101 1.44 -2.01 -3.71
CA CYS A 101 0.78 -1.19 -2.71
C CYS A 101 0.85 -1.85 -1.33
N ASN A 102 1.22 -1.02 -0.35
CA ASN A 102 1.21 -1.33 1.07
C ASN A 102 0.16 -0.47 1.77
N GLY A 103 -0.53 -1.05 2.75
CA GLY A 103 -1.57 -0.36 3.48
C GLY A 103 -1.77 -0.93 4.88
N GLN A 104 -2.55 -0.22 5.67
CA GLN A 104 -2.89 -0.64 7.02
C GLN A 104 -4.33 -0.27 7.31
N PHE A 105 -5.16 -1.28 7.62
CA PHE A 105 -6.47 -1.06 8.19
C PHE A 105 -6.40 -1.23 9.71
N SER A 106 -6.81 -0.22 10.47
CA SER A 106 -6.87 -0.30 11.93
C SER A 106 -8.26 -0.01 12.46
N ARG A 107 -8.66 -0.77 13.49
CA ARG A 107 -9.88 -0.58 14.26
C ARG A 107 -9.52 -0.39 15.73
N LEU A 108 -9.80 0.80 16.25
CA LEU A 108 -9.66 1.13 17.67
C LEU A 108 -11.03 1.56 18.22
N GLY A 109 -11.71 0.63 18.90
CA GLY A 109 -13.09 0.83 19.34
C GLY A 109 -14.04 1.06 18.17
N ARG A 110 -14.60 2.28 18.08
CA ARG A 110 -15.46 2.73 16.97
C ARG A 110 -14.69 3.45 15.85
N ARG A 111 -13.43 3.83 16.08
CA ARG A 111 -12.60 4.53 15.08
C ARG A 111 -12.02 3.52 14.10
N LEU A 112 -12.15 3.80 12.81
CA LEU A 112 -11.56 3.03 11.72
C LEU A 112 -10.57 3.93 10.99
N SER A 113 -9.40 3.41 10.68
CA SER A 113 -8.43 4.06 9.79
C SER A 113 -8.01 3.11 8.69
N LEU A 114 -7.77 3.67 7.51
CA LEU A 114 -7.24 2.96 6.37
C LEU A 114 -6.19 3.86 5.72
N THR A 115 -4.96 3.36 5.64
CA THR A 115 -3.88 4.00 4.90
C THR A 115 -3.49 3.12 3.73
N VAL A 116 -3.12 3.76 2.62
CA VAL A 116 -2.65 3.11 1.40
C VAL A 116 -1.53 3.95 0.81
N SER A 117 -0.42 3.30 0.46
CA SER A 117 0.70 3.86 -0.27
C SER A 117 1.06 2.87 -1.38
N CYS A 118 1.29 3.38 -2.59
CA CYS A 118 1.72 2.56 -3.71
C CYS A 118 3.05 3.08 -4.17
N ASP A 119 4.06 2.24 -4.10
CA ASP A 119 5.35 2.59 -4.65
C ASP A 119 5.20 2.63 -6.17
N ARG A 120 5.70 3.71 -6.76
CA ARG A 120 6.07 3.65 -8.16
C ARG A 120 7.31 2.77 -8.14
N ASP A 121 7.28 1.64 -8.84
CA ASP A 121 8.51 0.94 -9.13
C ASP A 121 9.40 1.95 -9.86
N CYS A 122 10.27 2.63 -9.11
CA CYS A 122 11.40 3.36 -9.67
C CYS A 122 12.25 2.25 -10.26
N GLY A 123 11.94 1.87 -11.49
CA GLY A 123 12.58 0.76 -12.17
C GLY A 123 14.09 0.89 -12.02
N ASP A 124 14.71 -0.24 -11.70
CA ASP A 124 16.13 -0.52 -11.91
C ASP A 124 16.57 0.04 -13.27
N LEU A 125 17.01 1.29 -13.25
CA LEU A 125 17.66 1.96 -14.36
C LEU A 125 19.10 2.26 -13.93
N ILE A 126 19.86 1.26 -13.51
CA ILE A 126 21.35 1.25 -13.57
C ILE A 126 21.80 -0.19 -13.85
N ARG A 127 22.00 -0.52 -15.13
CA ARG A 127 23.27 -0.52 -15.92
C ARG A 127 23.88 -1.92 -16.01
N VAL A 128 23.60 -2.60 -17.11
CA VAL A 128 24.62 -3.46 -17.72
C VAL A 128 25.59 -2.53 -18.44
N SER A 129 26.72 -2.22 -17.80
CA SER A 129 27.93 -1.77 -18.52
C SER A 129 28.82 -2.99 -18.71
N PRO A 130 29.16 -3.39 -19.95
CA PRO A 130 30.23 -4.33 -20.18
C PRO A 130 31.55 -3.57 -20.10
N GLY A 131 32.37 -3.84 -19.07
CA GLY A 131 33.75 -3.37 -19.05
C GLY A 131 34.29 -3.05 -17.65
N GLY A 132 35.07 -3.99 -17.12
CA GLY A 132 36.36 -3.77 -16.46
C GLY A 132 36.58 -2.63 -15.47
N ALA A 133 36.91 -3.05 -14.25
CA ALA A 133 37.99 -2.55 -13.40
C ALA A 133 37.67 -1.50 -12.30
N GLU A 134 38.24 -1.86 -11.14
CA GLU A 134 38.63 -1.06 -9.97
C GLU A 134 37.57 -0.70 -8.92
N VAL A 135 37.71 -1.41 -7.79
CA VAL A 135 37.16 -1.11 -6.48
C VAL A 135 37.83 0.16 -5.96
N ALA A 136 37.05 1.23 -5.79
CA ALA A 136 37.44 2.42 -5.03
C ALA A 136 36.48 2.61 -3.84
N GLU A 137 37.06 2.87 -2.67
CA GLU A 137 36.39 3.13 -1.39
C GLU A 137 35.31 4.22 -1.48
N PRO A 138 34.29 4.19 -0.60
CA PRO A 138 33.21 5.17 -0.64
C PRO A 138 33.72 6.53 -0.15
N ALA A 139 33.89 7.47 -1.09
CA ALA A 139 34.06 8.88 -0.77
C ALA A 139 32.79 9.40 -0.07
N ALA A 140 33.01 10.10 1.04
CA ALA A 140 32.00 10.65 1.93
C ALA A 140 30.87 11.37 1.17
N ALA A 141 29.64 11.13 1.62
CA ALA A 141 28.45 11.81 1.16
C ALA A 141 28.66 13.33 1.23
N ALA A 142 28.68 14.00 0.07
CA ALA A 142 28.54 15.43 0.01
C ALA A 142 27.15 15.78 0.56
N GLU A 143 27.11 16.43 1.72
CA GLU A 143 25.93 17.12 2.21
C GLU A 143 25.38 17.98 1.07
N ALA A 144 24.14 17.74 0.69
CA ALA A 144 23.45 18.60 -0.26
C ALA A 144 23.36 20.01 0.36
N GLU A 145 24.22 20.93 -0.08
CA GLU A 145 24.18 22.32 0.37
C GLU A 145 22.83 22.93 0.00
N VAL A 146 21.97 23.08 1.01
CA VAL A 146 20.66 23.71 0.84
C VAL A 146 20.89 25.17 0.40
N PRO A 147 20.27 25.62 -0.71
CA PRO A 147 20.41 26.99 -1.17
C PRO A 147 20.08 28.01 -0.05
N PRO A 148 20.88 29.07 0.13
CA PRO A 148 20.70 30.03 1.23
C PRO A 148 19.28 30.62 1.32
N ALA A 149 18.61 30.78 0.18
CA ALA A 149 17.23 31.25 0.11
C ALA A 149 16.23 30.26 0.76
N ALA A 150 16.42 28.96 0.57
CA ALA A 150 15.56 27.94 1.18
C ALA A 150 15.76 27.89 2.70
N LYS A 151 17.01 28.03 3.17
CA LYS A 151 17.32 28.13 4.61
C LYS A 151 16.69 29.37 5.25
N TYR A 152 16.75 30.52 4.56
CA TYR A 152 16.12 31.75 5.02
C TYR A 152 14.59 31.63 5.12
N LEU A 153 13.93 31.05 4.11
CA LEU A 153 12.48 30.85 4.13
C LEU A 153 12.05 29.90 5.26
N TYR A 154 12.81 28.83 5.50
CA TYR A 154 12.53 27.88 6.58
C TYR A 154 12.66 28.53 7.96
N GLU A 155 13.76 29.25 8.21
CA GLU A 155 13.96 29.93 9.50
C GLU A 155 12.92 31.03 9.72
N LYS A 156 12.62 31.83 8.70
CA LYS A 156 11.57 32.85 8.80
C LYS A 156 10.22 32.25 9.17
N ALA A 157 9.81 31.19 8.49
CA ALA A 157 8.56 30.50 8.81
C ALA A 157 8.56 29.93 10.24
N LYS A 158 9.69 29.38 10.71
CA LYS A 158 9.84 28.86 12.08
C LYS A 158 9.61 29.95 13.13
N TYR A 159 10.25 31.11 12.97
CA TYR A 159 10.10 32.22 13.91
C TYR A 159 8.72 32.88 13.84
N ASP A 160 8.12 32.98 12.66
CA ASP A 160 6.75 33.49 12.50
C ASP A 160 5.74 32.61 13.25
N ILE A 161 5.84 31.28 13.11
CA ILE A 161 5.01 30.31 13.84
C ILE A 161 5.19 30.46 15.35
N ILE A 162 6.43 30.50 15.83
CA ILE A 162 6.72 30.65 17.26
C ILE A 162 6.13 31.96 17.79
N SER A 163 6.32 33.07 17.08
CA SER A 163 5.82 34.39 17.50
C SER A 163 4.29 34.45 17.56
N ASN A 164 3.60 33.73 16.66
CA ASN A 164 2.15 33.70 16.62
C ASN A 164 1.57 32.84 17.76
N ILE A 165 2.26 31.76 18.13
CA ILE A 165 1.91 30.95 19.31
C ILE A 165 2.08 31.79 20.58
N LEU A 166 3.23 32.45 20.74
CA LEU A 166 3.53 33.24 21.94
C LEU A 166 2.63 34.48 22.11
N ARG A 167 2.04 35.03 21.04
CA ARG A 167 1.06 36.13 21.13
C ARG A 167 -0.33 35.71 21.60
N ASN A 168 -0.64 34.42 21.54
CA ASN A 168 -1.95 33.87 21.94
C ASN A 168 -1.97 33.34 23.38
N PHE A 169 -0.92 33.62 24.17
CA PHE A 169 -0.84 33.42 25.62
C PHE A 169 -0.65 34.77 26.30
#